data_AF-A0A1W1E976-F1
#
_entry.id   AF-A0A1W1E976-F1
#
_cell.length_a   1.000
_cell.length_b   1.000
_cell.length_c   1.000
_cell.angle_alpha   90.00
_cell.angle_beta   90.00
_cell.angle_gamma   90.00
#
_symmetry.space_group_name_H-M   'P 1'
#
loop_
_entity.id
_entity.type
_entity.pdbx_description
1 polymer ?
#
loop_
_entity_poly.entity_id
_entity_poly.type
_entity_poly.pdbx_seq_one_letter_code
_entity_poly.pdbx_strand_id
1 'polypeptide(L)'
;MRKGFSLLELLLVIFIVSMVYFLGFEGLQKPKSLTAVLTPNTLKPTLLKSGLFEQGGIFLCTNQCSTCYYKSAWETTFKPYEGKVALKDAKTYFLNRQKELEERDYGRFQDQKICLIIQFYPNKSTTPIILEHADRLYLIPSYLGKSRTFNSLGDLKHFLTEDAKILQNGDFY
;
A
#
# COMPACT_ATOMS: atom_id res chain seq x y z
N MET A 1 14.58 51.85 -37.69
CA MET A 1 14.52 50.67 -38.57
C MET A 1 14.08 49.46 -37.76
N ARG A 2 12.84 48.99 -37.93
CA ARG A 2 12.37 47.73 -37.32
C ARG A 2 12.87 46.59 -38.21
N LYS A 3 13.88 45.84 -37.75
CA LYS A 3 14.25 44.57 -38.37
C LYS A 3 13.15 43.56 -38.01
N GLY A 4 12.30 43.22 -38.97
CA GLY A 4 11.33 42.13 -38.81
C GLY A 4 12.10 40.82 -38.66
N PHE A 5 11.69 39.99 -37.71
CA PHE A 5 12.20 38.62 -37.58
C PHE A 5 12.02 37.88 -38.91
N SER A 6 13.04 37.13 -39.32
CA SER A 6 12.92 36.26 -40.49
C SER A 6 11.90 35.16 -40.21
N LEU A 7 11.14 34.76 -41.23
CA LEU A 7 10.14 33.68 -41.15
C LEU A 7 10.76 32.37 -40.60
N LEU A 8 12.01 32.10 -40.96
CA LEU A 8 12.75 30.92 -40.51
C LEU A 8 13.17 31.02 -39.04
N GLU A 9 13.52 32.22 -38.58
CA GLU A 9 13.91 32.49 -37.21
C GLU A 9 12.71 32.34 -36.27
N LEU A 10 11.53 32.79 -36.70
CA LEU A 10 10.29 32.60 -35.95
C LEU A 10 9.92 31.11 -35.79
N LEU A 11 10.08 30.31 -36.86
CA LEU A 11 9.79 28.87 -36.82
C LEU A 11 10.70 28.15 -35.84
N LEU A 12 11.99 28.49 -35.84
CA LEU A 12 12.99 27.91 -34.95
C LEU A 12 12.69 28.24 -33.48
N VAL A 13 12.27 29.48 -33.19
CA VAL A 13 11.88 29.89 -31.84
C VAL A 13 10.65 29.11 -31.37
N ILE A 14 9.62 28.95 -32.20
CA ILE A 14 8.41 28.19 -31.83
C ILE A 14 8.76 26.72 -31.53
N PHE A 15 9.64 26.12 -32.34
CA PHE A 15 10.09 24.75 -32.14
C PHE A 15 10.83 24.58 -30.79
N ILE A 16 11.79 25.45 -30.49
CA ILE A 16 12.53 25.39 -29.22
C ILE A 16 11.59 25.60 -28.03
N VAL A 17 10.71 26.60 -28.10
CA VAL A 17 9.73 26.85 -27.03
C VAL A 17 8.86 25.62 -26.81
N SER A 18 8.34 24.99 -27.86
CA SER A 18 7.51 23.78 -27.74
C SER A 18 8.24 22.62 -27.06
N MET A 19 9.54 22.44 -27.35
CA MET A 19 10.37 21.40 -26.75
C MET A 19 10.66 21.67 -25.26
N VAL A 20 10.95 22.93 -24.91
CA VAL A 20 11.16 23.33 -23.51
C VAL A 20 9.87 23.19 -22.70
N TYR A 21 8.71 23.53 -23.28
CA TYR A 21 7.41 23.31 -22.63
C TYR A 21 7.11 21.82 -22.43
N PHE A 22 7.43 20.97 -23.40
CA PHE A 22 7.25 19.52 -23.29
C PHE A 22 8.13 18.92 -22.17
N LEU A 23 9.43 19.25 -22.17
CA LEU A 23 10.36 18.76 -21.15
C LEU A 23 10.09 19.35 -19.76
N GLY A 24 9.60 20.59 -19.68
CA GLY A 24 9.26 21.25 -18.42
C GLY A 24 8.00 20.69 -17.74
N PHE A 25 7.08 20.08 -18.50
CA PHE A 25 5.82 19.57 -17.96
C PHE A 25 5.90 18.12 -17.44
N GLU A 26 6.81 17.30 -17.95
CA GLU A 26 6.94 15.90 -17.50
C GLU A 26 7.48 15.78 -16.06
N GLY A 27 8.19 16.79 -15.56
CA GLY A 27 8.71 16.83 -14.18
C GLY A 27 7.68 17.21 -13.10
N LEU A 28 6.46 17.59 -13.47
CA LEU A 28 5.41 18.07 -12.55
C LEU A 28 4.19 17.14 -12.49
N GLN A 29 4.38 15.83 -12.67
CA GLN A 29 3.37 14.88 -12.20
C GLN A 29 3.32 14.93 -10.68
N LYS A 30 2.41 15.77 -10.14
CA LYS A 30 1.98 15.65 -8.75
C LYS A 30 1.59 14.18 -8.52
N PRO A 31 2.12 13.51 -7.49
CA PRO A 31 1.75 12.13 -7.21
C PRO A 31 0.24 12.05 -7.12
N LYS A 32 -0.32 11.09 -7.87
CA LYS A 32 -1.75 10.78 -7.95
C LYS A 32 -2.32 10.86 -6.54
N SER A 33 -3.18 11.85 -6.31
CA SER A 33 -3.56 12.28 -4.96
C SER A 33 -3.98 11.09 -4.10
N LEU A 34 -3.32 10.88 -2.96
CA LEU A 34 -3.65 9.87 -1.95
C LEU A 34 -4.95 10.23 -1.19
N THR A 35 -6.04 10.43 -1.92
CA THR A 35 -7.31 10.95 -1.39
C THR A 35 -8.14 9.91 -0.66
N ALA A 36 -7.92 8.61 -0.93
CA ALA A 36 -8.65 7.55 -0.27
C ALA A 36 -8.08 7.26 1.13
N VAL A 37 -8.94 7.33 2.14
CA VAL A 37 -8.59 7.00 3.54
C VAL A 37 -8.21 5.52 3.64
N LEU A 38 -7.09 5.21 4.27
CA LEU A 38 -6.69 3.85 4.61
C LEU A 38 -7.54 3.35 5.79
N THR A 39 -8.43 2.42 5.50
CA THR A 39 -9.26 1.65 6.45
C THR A 39 -8.94 0.17 6.27
N PRO A 40 -9.34 -0.72 7.19
CA PRO A 40 -9.06 -2.16 7.03
C PRO A 40 -9.51 -2.76 5.68
N ASN A 41 -10.61 -2.22 5.12
CA ASN A 41 -11.17 -2.67 3.84
C ASN A 41 -10.52 -2.01 2.62
N THR A 42 -10.02 -0.79 2.77
CA THR A 42 -9.42 -0.01 1.67
C THR A 42 -7.90 -0.08 1.66
N LEU A 43 -7.27 -0.62 2.71
CA LEU A 43 -5.83 -0.64 2.93
C LEU A 43 -5.05 -1.15 1.71
N LYS A 44 -5.24 -2.41 1.35
CA LYS A 44 -4.56 -3.03 0.21
C LYS A 44 -4.90 -2.37 -1.14
N PRO A 45 -6.18 -2.19 -1.54
CA PRO A 45 -6.48 -1.62 -2.85
C PRO A 45 -6.03 -0.17 -2.99
N THR A 46 -6.06 0.64 -1.93
CA THR A 46 -5.56 2.02 -1.97
C THR A 46 -4.05 2.04 -2.12
N LEU A 47 -3.31 1.23 -1.35
CA LEU A 47 -1.85 1.15 -1.45
C LEU A 47 -1.40 0.62 -2.83
N LEU A 48 -2.05 -0.40 -3.38
CA LEU A 48 -1.73 -0.90 -4.72
C LEU A 48 -2.03 0.13 -5.83
N LYS A 49 -3.11 0.91 -5.71
CA LYS A 49 -3.49 1.94 -6.69
C LYS A 49 -2.60 3.19 -6.63
N SER A 50 -1.85 3.37 -5.54
CA SER A 50 -0.97 4.54 -5.35
C SER A 50 0.26 4.55 -6.27
N GLY A 51 0.64 3.39 -6.82
CA GLY A 51 1.88 3.23 -7.61
C GLY A 51 3.16 3.11 -6.76
N LEU A 52 3.08 3.32 -5.44
CA LEU A 52 4.25 3.29 -4.54
C LEU A 52 4.95 1.91 -4.45
N PHE A 53 4.24 0.85 -4.81
CA PHE A 53 4.68 -0.54 -4.61
C PHE A 53 4.67 -1.36 -5.91
N GLU A 54 4.73 -0.73 -7.10
CA GLU A 54 4.67 -1.47 -8.38
C GLU A 54 5.76 -2.54 -8.52
N GLN A 55 6.96 -2.26 -7.99
CA GLN A 55 8.10 -3.18 -7.98
C GLN A 55 8.26 -3.91 -6.63
N GLY A 56 7.23 -3.85 -5.78
CA GLY A 56 7.28 -4.30 -4.40
C GLY A 56 7.78 -3.22 -3.43
N GLY A 57 7.79 -3.57 -2.15
CA GLY A 57 8.20 -2.68 -1.07
C GLY A 57 7.60 -3.06 0.28
N ILE A 58 7.79 -2.18 1.26
CA ILE A 58 7.32 -2.38 2.63
C ILE A 58 6.50 -1.17 3.04
N PHE A 59 5.32 -1.41 3.59
CA PHE A 59 4.50 -0.43 4.29
C PHE A 59 4.44 -0.82 5.76
N LEU A 60 4.66 0.12 6.67
CA LEU A 60 4.54 -0.12 8.10
C LEU A 60 3.84 1.02 8.81
N CYS A 61 3.19 0.72 9.93
CA CYS A 61 2.57 1.73 10.79
C CYS A 61 3.05 1.58 12.24
N THR A 62 3.11 2.73 12.91
CA THR A 62 3.59 2.93 14.28
C THR A 62 2.62 3.84 15.02
N ASN A 63 2.91 4.12 16.30
CA ASN A 63 2.13 5.05 17.12
C ASN A 63 0.63 4.69 17.13
N GLN A 64 0.30 3.48 17.62
CA GLN A 64 -1.06 2.95 17.61
C GLN A 64 -1.71 2.95 16.21
N CYS A 65 -0.93 2.68 15.17
CA CYS A 65 -1.38 2.63 13.78
C CYS A 65 -1.93 3.96 13.22
N SER A 66 -1.49 5.08 13.79
CA SER A 66 -1.84 6.42 13.31
C SER A 66 -0.79 7.01 12.35
N THR A 67 0.47 6.60 12.46
CA THR A 67 1.58 7.12 11.65
C THR A 67 2.18 6.00 10.83
N CYS A 68 2.19 6.16 9.50
CA CYS A 68 2.67 5.12 8.60
C CYS A 68 3.82 5.61 7.72
N TYR A 69 4.64 4.65 7.31
CA TYR A 69 5.82 4.85 6.49
C TYR A 69 5.83 3.81 5.37
N TYR A 70 6.50 4.14 4.29
CA TYR A 70 6.71 3.19 3.20
C TYR A 70 8.13 3.26 2.66
N LYS A 71 8.52 2.17 2.00
CA LYS A 71 9.78 2.05 1.28
C LYS A 71 9.54 1.20 0.04
N SER A 72 9.79 1.74 -1.15
CA SER A 72 9.73 0.96 -2.38
C SER A 72 10.92 -0.01 -2.48
N ALA A 73 10.85 -1.02 -3.35
CA ALA A 73 11.89 -2.06 -3.46
C ALA A 73 13.33 -1.53 -3.69
N TRP A 74 13.47 -0.41 -4.40
CA TRP A 74 14.75 0.21 -4.75
C TRP A 74 15.24 1.25 -3.74
N GLU A 75 14.40 1.59 -2.75
CA GLU A 75 14.72 2.61 -1.77
C GLU A 75 15.35 1.97 -0.52
N THR A 76 16.33 2.68 0.05
CA THR A 76 17.02 2.24 1.28
C THR A 76 16.38 2.83 2.53
N THR A 77 15.69 3.97 2.40
CA THR A 77 15.11 4.74 3.50
C THR A 77 13.58 4.74 3.47
N PHE A 78 12.98 4.72 4.65
CA PHE A 78 11.53 4.86 4.79
C PHE A 78 11.11 6.32 4.65
N LYS A 79 10.03 6.56 3.93
CA LYS A 79 9.39 7.87 3.76
C LYS A 79 8.05 7.91 4.50
N PRO A 80 7.65 9.06 5.06
CA PRO A 80 6.33 9.21 5.67
C PRO A 80 5.24 9.00 4.61
N TYR A 81 4.14 8.35 5.01
CA TYR A 81 2.95 8.23 4.20
C TYR A 81 2.01 9.41 4.49
N GLU A 82 1.83 10.28 3.50
CA GLU A 82 1.06 11.53 3.63
C GLU A 82 -0.47 11.34 3.49
N GLY A 83 -0.95 10.13 3.22
CA GLY A 83 -2.37 9.85 3.09
C GLY A 83 -3.09 9.75 4.44
N LYS A 84 -4.42 9.91 4.43
CA LYS A 84 -5.24 9.76 5.65
C LYS A 84 -5.29 8.30 6.11
N VAL A 85 -5.03 8.06 7.39
CA VAL A 85 -5.04 6.72 8.00
C VAL A 85 -6.12 6.65 9.08
N ALA A 86 -7.00 5.66 8.97
CA ALA A 86 -8.05 5.33 9.93
C ALA A 86 -7.91 3.87 10.39
N LEU A 87 -6.78 3.61 11.04
CA LEU A 87 -6.38 2.31 11.60
C LEU A 87 -6.00 2.42 13.08
N LYS A 88 -6.44 3.48 13.76
CA LYS A 88 -6.04 3.75 15.14
C LYS A 88 -6.38 2.54 16.03
N ASP A 89 -5.43 2.16 16.87
CA ASP A 89 -5.53 1.03 17.81
C ASP A 89 -5.72 -0.34 17.13
N ALA A 90 -5.48 -0.44 15.81
CA ALA A 90 -5.53 -1.70 15.11
C ALA A 90 -4.45 -2.67 15.61
N LYS A 91 -4.83 -3.94 15.68
CA LYS A 91 -3.93 -5.05 16.04
C LYS A 91 -3.84 -6.02 14.88
N THR A 92 -2.67 -6.61 14.68
CA THR A 92 -2.48 -7.65 13.67
C THR A 92 -2.27 -9.01 14.32
N TYR A 93 -2.82 -10.04 13.71
CA TYR A 93 -2.72 -11.42 14.17
C TYR A 93 -2.15 -12.31 13.09
N PHE A 94 -1.61 -13.45 13.51
CA PHE A 94 -1.27 -14.56 12.63
C PHE A 94 -1.79 -15.86 13.22
N LEU A 95 -1.97 -16.85 12.35
CA LEU A 95 -2.35 -18.19 12.76
C LEU A 95 -1.09 -18.98 13.12
N ASN A 96 -0.95 -19.40 14.38
CA ASN A 96 0.16 -20.24 14.82
C ASN A 96 -0.01 -21.70 14.34
N ARG A 97 0.95 -22.57 14.68
CA ARG A 97 0.91 -24.00 14.30
C ARG A 97 -0.29 -24.75 14.90
N GLN A 98 -0.78 -24.28 16.04
CA GLN A 98 -1.92 -24.81 16.79
C GLN A 98 -3.27 -24.25 16.28
N LYS A 99 -3.28 -23.46 15.20
CA LYS A 99 -4.47 -22.78 14.66
C LYS A 99 -5.09 -21.77 15.63
N GLU A 100 -4.27 -21.20 16.49
CA GLU A 100 -4.65 -20.11 17.38
C GLU A 100 -4.19 -18.78 16.80
N LEU A 101 -4.93 -17.73 17.11
CA LEU A 101 -4.61 -16.38 16.66
C LEU A 101 -3.75 -15.72 17.73
N GLU A 102 -2.51 -15.43 17.36
CA GLU A 102 -1.56 -14.74 18.21
C GLU A 102 -1.34 -13.32 17.69
N GLU A 103 -1.32 -12.33 18.60
CA GLU A 103 -0.96 -10.96 18.24
C GLU A 103 0.46 -10.98 17.69
N ARG A 104 0.65 -10.33 16.55
CA ARG A 104 1.95 -10.26 15.93
C ARG A 104 2.78 -9.14 16.56
N ASP A 105 3.95 -9.50 17.08
CA ASP A 105 4.97 -8.54 17.46
C ASP A 105 5.95 -8.32 16.30
N TYR A 106 6.04 -7.07 15.83
CA TYR A 106 6.93 -6.66 14.76
C TYR A 106 8.17 -5.92 15.29
N GLY A 107 8.30 -5.74 16.60
CA GLY A 107 9.34 -4.92 17.20
C GLY A 107 9.05 -3.42 17.11
N ARG A 108 10.10 -2.61 16.91
CA ARG A 108 10.03 -1.15 16.97
C ARG A 108 10.66 -0.50 15.74
N PHE A 109 10.11 0.63 15.32
CA PHE A 109 10.68 1.52 14.32
C PHE A 109 10.75 2.92 14.92
N GLN A 110 11.94 3.53 14.93
CA GLN A 110 12.19 4.84 15.57
C GLN A 110 11.66 4.88 17.01
N ASP A 111 12.01 3.86 17.80
CA ASP A 111 11.59 3.65 19.20
C ASP A 111 10.07 3.50 19.45
N GLN A 112 9.26 3.42 18.39
CA GLN A 112 7.82 3.21 18.48
C GLN A 112 7.44 1.78 18.11
N LYS A 113 6.51 1.15 18.86
CA LYS A 113 6.00 -0.19 18.55
C LYS A 113 5.36 -0.18 17.16
N ILE A 114 5.75 -1.14 16.34
CA ILE A 114 5.14 -1.36 15.02
C ILE A 114 3.86 -2.16 15.24
N CYS A 115 2.75 -1.68 14.69
CA CYS A 115 1.43 -2.30 14.83
C CYS A 115 0.96 -2.98 13.54
N LEU A 116 1.59 -2.69 12.40
CA LEU A 116 1.24 -3.24 11.10
C LEU A 116 2.48 -3.23 10.19
N ILE A 117 2.74 -4.34 9.51
CA ILE A 117 3.66 -4.42 8.37
C ILE A 117 2.97 -5.14 7.22
N ILE A 118 3.06 -4.55 6.03
CA ILE A 118 2.64 -5.16 4.77
C ILE A 118 3.86 -5.18 3.84
N GLN A 119 4.26 -6.38 3.45
CA GLN A 119 5.21 -6.55 2.37
C GLN A 119 4.45 -6.69 1.05
N PHE A 120 4.83 -5.89 0.07
CA PHE A 120 4.34 -5.95 -1.30
C PHE A 120 5.38 -6.63 -2.18
N TYR A 121 4.94 -7.59 -2.99
CA TYR A 121 5.77 -8.30 -3.94
C TYR A 121 5.52 -7.78 -5.37
N PRO A 122 6.48 -7.94 -6.31
CA PRO A 122 6.33 -7.47 -7.69
C PRO A 122 5.11 -8.04 -8.42
N ASN A 123 4.63 -9.22 -8.03
CA ASN A 123 3.40 -9.84 -8.56
C ASN A 123 2.10 -9.25 -7.96
N LYS A 124 2.19 -8.13 -7.23
CA LYS A 124 1.08 -7.44 -6.53
C LYS A 124 0.45 -8.26 -5.41
N SER A 125 1.08 -9.37 -5.01
CA SER A 125 0.71 -10.08 -3.79
C SER A 125 1.25 -9.35 -2.56
N THR A 126 0.70 -9.70 -1.42
CA THR A 126 1.08 -9.23 -0.10
C THR A 126 1.18 -10.40 0.87
N THR A 127 1.81 -10.19 2.02
CA THR A 127 1.61 -11.09 3.16
C THR A 127 0.12 -11.09 3.53
N PRO A 128 -0.48 -12.24 3.87
CA PRO A 128 -1.84 -12.26 4.40
C PRO A 128 -1.85 -11.63 5.79
N ILE A 129 -2.88 -10.84 6.08
CA ILE A 129 -2.98 -10.10 7.35
C ILE A 129 -4.36 -10.33 7.93
N ILE A 130 -4.39 -10.69 9.21
CA ILE A 130 -5.59 -10.67 10.03
C ILE A 130 -5.48 -9.42 10.88
N LEU A 131 -6.40 -8.47 10.69
CA LEU A 131 -6.40 -7.19 11.36
C LEU A 131 -7.65 -7.09 12.25
N GLU A 132 -7.49 -6.75 13.51
CA GLU A 132 -8.58 -6.36 14.39
C GLU A 132 -8.64 -4.84 14.49
N HIS A 133 -9.82 -4.29 14.31
CA HIS A 133 -10.06 -2.86 14.44
C HIS A 133 -11.53 -2.60 14.77
N ALA A 134 -11.81 -1.81 15.80
CA ALA A 134 -13.16 -1.49 16.28
C ALA A 134 -14.04 -2.75 16.49
N ASP A 135 -13.52 -3.71 17.27
CA ASP A 135 -14.18 -4.98 17.63
C ASP A 135 -14.59 -5.86 16.44
N ARG A 136 -13.93 -5.69 15.30
CA ARG A 136 -14.14 -6.49 14.09
C ARG A 136 -12.82 -7.04 13.59
N LEU A 137 -12.89 -8.24 13.03
CA LEU A 137 -11.76 -8.92 12.42
C LEU A 137 -11.84 -8.81 10.91
N TYR A 138 -10.72 -8.50 10.29
CA TYR A 138 -10.57 -8.30 8.86
C TYR A 138 -9.51 -9.25 8.32
N LEU A 139 -9.90 -10.13 7.41
CA LEU A 139 -8.95 -10.96 6.66
C LEU A 139 -8.60 -10.24 5.37
N ILE A 140 -7.35 -9.80 5.27
CA ILE A 140 -6.77 -9.16 4.09
C ILE A 140 -5.97 -10.23 3.34
N PRO A 141 -6.44 -10.72 2.18
CA PRO A 141 -5.81 -11.84 1.49
C PRO A 141 -4.47 -11.46 0.86
N SER A 142 -3.61 -12.46 0.65
CA SER A 142 -2.30 -12.30 0.01
C SER A 142 -2.41 -11.85 -1.45
N TYR A 143 -3.40 -12.33 -2.19
CA TYR A 143 -3.58 -12.00 -3.60
C TYR A 143 -4.67 -10.94 -3.81
N LEU A 144 -4.92 -10.57 -5.07
CA LEU A 144 -6.02 -9.69 -5.43
C LEU A 144 -7.34 -10.31 -4.94
N GLY A 145 -7.99 -9.63 -4.00
CA GLY A 145 -9.19 -10.10 -3.35
C GLY A 145 -9.75 -9.02 -2.43
N LYS A 146 -11.05 -9.08 -2.16
CA LYS A 146 -11.69 -8.17 -1.21
C LYS A 146 -11.40 -8.65 0.21
N SER A 147 -11.12 -7.70 1.12
CA SER A 147 -11.07 -8.00 2.55
C SER A 147 -12.42 -8.59 3.00
N ARG A 148 -12.37 -9.62 3.83
CA ARG A 148 -13.57 -10.19 4.48
C ARG A 148 -13.62 -9.71 5.93
N THR A 149 -14.82 -9.40 6.42
CA THR A 149 -15.05 -8.95 7.79
C THR A 149 -15.76 -10.03 8.58
N PHE A 150 -15.36 -10.23 9.83
CA PHE A 150 -15.90 -11.21 10.76
C PHE A 150 -16.24 -10.50 12.07
N ASN A 151 -17.34 -10.94 12.69
CA ASN A 151 -17.81 -10.38 13.96
C ASN A 151 -17.16 -11.06 15.17
N SER A 152 -16.62 -12.27 14.99
CA SER A 152 -15.98 -13.03 16.07
C SER A 152 -14.75 -13.78 15.61
N LEU A 153 -13.87 -14.08 16.57
CA LEU A 153 -12.71 -14.93 16.37
C LEU A 153 -13.10 -16.35 15.94
N GLY A 154 -14.23 -16.84 16.44
CA GLY A 154 -14.78 -18.15 16.10
C GLY A 154 -15.13 -18.27 14.63
N ASP A 155 -15.84 -17.27 14.09
CA ASP A 155 -16.23 -17.24 12.67
C ASP A 155 -15.01 -17.21 11.75
N LEU A 156 -14.02 -16.39 12.10
CA LEU A 156 -12.76 -16.32 11.36
C LEU A 156 -12.01 -17.66 11.41
N LYS A 157 -11.90 -18.30 12.58
CA LYS A 157 -11.23 -19.61 12.72
C LYS A 157 -11.95 -20.70 11.94
N HIS A 158 -13.28 -20.72 11.96
CA HIS A 158 -14.07 -21.66 11.17
C HIS A 158 -13.78 -21.48 9.69
N PHE A 159 -13.85 -20.24 9.20
CA PHE A 159 -13.56 -19.89 7.83
C PHE A 159 -12.15 -20.30 7.40
N LEU A 160 -11.13 -19.96 8.20
CA LEU A 160 -9.73 -20.33 7.92
C LEU A 160 -9.52 -21.85 7.94
N THR A 161 -10.28 -22.59 8.74
CA THR A 161 -10.16 -24.05 8.82
C THR A 161 -10.86 -24.74 7.65
N GLU A 162 -11.98 -24.19 7.17
CA GLU A 162 -12.65 -24.66 5.95
C GLU A 162 -11.83 -24.35 4.70
N ASP A 163 -11.32 -23.12 4.57
CA ASP A 163 -10.42 -22.75 3.46
C ASP A 163 -9.07 -23.47 3.54
N ALA A 164 -8.56 -23.82 4.73
CA ALA A 164 -7.36 -24.66 4.86
C ALA A 164 -7.55 -26.06 4.28
N LYS A 165 -8.78 -26.59 4.25
CA LYS A 165 -9.08 -27.83 3.51
C LYS A 165 -9.03 -27.60 1.99
N ILE A 166 -9.38 -26.41 1.51
CA ILE A 166 -9.25 -26.02 0.10
C ILE A 166 -7.77 -25.83 -0.27
N LEU A 167 -6.96 -25.28 0.63
CA LEU A 167 -5.50 -25.13 0.45
C LEU A 167 -4.73 -26.47 0.52
N GLN A 168 -5.26 -27.49 1.20
CA GLN A 168 -4.70 -28.85 1.18
C GLN A 168 -5.14 -29.68 -0.03
N ASN A 169 -6.28 -29.34 -0.64
CA ASN A 169 -6.77 -29.96 -1.87
C ASN A 169 -6.31 -29.18 -3.12
N GLY A 170 -5.01 -28.93 -3.23
CA GLY A 170 -4.28 -28.89 -4.51
C GLY A 170 -4.68 -27.90 -5.62
N ASP A 171 -5.59 -26.96 -5.42
CA ASP A 171 -6.06 -26.10 -6.53
C ASP A 171 -5.75 -24.61 -6.30
N PHE A 172 -4.46 -24.26 -6.22
CA PHE A 172 -3.94 -22.98 -6.73
C PHE A 172 -2.48 -23.15 -7.15
N TYR A 173 -2.33 -23.71 -8.37
CA TYR A 173 -1.12 -23.94 -9.17
C TYR A 173 -0.06 -24.89 -8.60
#